data_AF-A0A258HGW5-F1
#
_entry.id   AF-A0A258HGW5-F1
#
_cell.length_a   1.000
_cell.length_b   1.000
_cell.length_c   1.000
_cell.angle_alpha   90.00
_cell.angle_beta   90.00
_cell.angle_gamma   90.00
#
_symmetry.space_group_name_H-M   'P 1'
#
loop_
_entity.id
_entity.type
_entity.pdbx_description
1 polymer ?
#
loop_
_entity_poly.entity_id
_entity_poly.type
_entity_poly.pdbx_seq_one_letter_code
_entity_poly.pdbx_strand_id
1 'polypeptide(L)'
;MSTSPSSKVAGLLMASIVAWALTTLFDIGPIILGAAGERIMGFENLTPMDPVQLRNIVTLYAFFGLPVAVVFVPLVGYPIWKRAERHGQTTLRNALWAGGLVGLILGFALAAYIFIYGLQTMANPNASFDSWTYGYQTMDDGMPTVLGWSFQLMDVVFTGVTGALAGLAAWTVAATMNRRRNPE
;
A
#
# COMPACT_ATOMS: atom_id res chain seq x y z
N MET A 1 15.73 -5.82 22.25
CA MET A 1 15.73 -4.40 22.66
C MET A 1 14.32 -4.01 23.07
N SER A 2 14.08 -3.74 24.35
CA SER A 2 12.78 -3.24 24.81
C SER A 2 12.67 -1.75 24.44
N THR A 3 11.69 -1.39 23.61
CA THR A 3 11.52 -0.01 23.16
C THR A 3 10.49 0.73 24.01
N SER A 4 10.75 2.01 24.29
CA SER A 4 9.81 2.81 25.10
C SER A 4 8.49 3.07 24.34
N PRO A 5 7.35 3.29 25.05
CA PRO A 5 6.06 3.52 24.40
C PRO A 5 6.08 4.69 23.40
N SER A 6 6.77 5.79 23.72
CA SER A 6 6.91 6.94 22.82
C SER A 6 7.70 6.60 21.55
N SER A 7 8.78 5.82 21.68
CA SER A 7 9.57 5.35 20.53
C SER A 7 8.74 4.47 19.58
N LYS A 8 7.86 3.62 20.12
CA LYS A 8 6.95 2.77 19.33
C LYS A 8 5.95 3.60 18.56
N VAL A 9 5.31 4.57 19.22
CA VAL A 9 4.33 5.47 18.58
C VAL A 9 5.00 6.24 17.45
N ALA A 10 6.17 6.84 17.69
CA ALA A 10 6.91 7.56 16.64
C ALA A 10 7.32 6.64 15.47
N GLY A 11 7.76 5.42 15.76
CA GLY A 11 8.04 4.41 14.73
C GLY A 11 6.81 4.09 13.88
N LEU A 12 5.67 3.84 14.53
CA LEU A 12 4.41 3.53 13.83
C LEU A 12 3.86 4.72 13.03
N LEU A 13 4.05 5.96 13.50
CA LEU A 13 3.74 7.15 12.72
C LEU A 13 4.61 7.26 11.47
N MET A 14 5.91 6.98 11.59
CA MET A 14 6.78 6.95 10.42
C MET A 14 6.37 5.84 9.44
N ALA A 15 6.03 4.66 9.96
CA ALA A 15 5.51 3.56 9.14
C ALA A 15 4.24 3.96 8.39
N SER A 16 3.36 4.75 9.03
CA SER A 16 2.13 5.29 8.41
C SER A 16 2.45 6.20 7.23
N ILE A 17 3.42 7.11 7.41
CA ILE A 17 3.85 8.04 6.36
C ILE A 17 4.48 7.28 5.20
N VAL A 18 5.35 6.31 5.48
CA VAL A 18 6.00 5.49 4.45
C VAL A 18 4.98 4.66 3.69
N ALA A 19 4.05 4.00 4.40
CA ALA A 19 2.99 3.22 3.77
C ALA A 19 2.15 4.09 2.84
N TRP A 20 1.67 5.24 3.34
CA TRP A 20 0.90 6.19 2.54
C TRP A 20 1.67 6.70 1.32
N ALA A 21 2.93 7.12 1.49
CA ALA A 21 3.73 7.67 0.40
C ALA A 21 4.01 6.63 -0.69
N LEU A 22 4.32 5.38 -0.30
CA LEU A 22 4.58 4.31 -1.25
C LEU A 22 3.32 3.86 -1.98
N THR A 23 2.19 3.72 -1.28
CA THR A 23 0.90 3.43 -1.95
C THR A 23 0.55 4.52 -2.94
N THR A 24 0.64 5.79 -2.54
CA THR A 24 0.41 6.95 -3.42
C THR A 24 1.34 6.90 -4.64
N LEU A 25 2.62 6.56 -4.44
CA LEU A 25 3.60 6.47 -5.52
C LEU A 25 3.33 5.28 -6.45
N PHE A 26 2.90 4.12 -5.94
CA PHE A 26 2.60 2.97 -6.78
C PHE A 26 1.33 3.17 -7.59
N ASP A 27 0.34 3.86 -7.03
CA ASP A 27 -0.93 4.13 -7.74
C ASP A 27 -0.76 5.24 -8.80
N ILE A 28 0.07 6.25 -8.54
CA ILE A 28 0.29 7.38 -9.47
C ILE A 28 1.52 7.16 -10.37
N GLY A 29 2.47 6.32 -9.97
CA GLY A 29 3.73 6.08 -10.66
C GLY A 29 3.56 5.68 -12.13
N PRO A 30 2.69 4.72 -12.46
CA PRO A 30 2.38 4.36 -13.85
C PRO A 30 1.86 5.54 -14.68
N ILE A 31 1.07 6.43 -14.07
CA ILE A 31 0.51 7.62 -14.73
C ILE A 31 1.62 8.62 -15.07
N ILE A 32 2.53 8.88 -14.12
CA ILE A 32 3.67 9.79 -14.33
C ILE A 32 4.66 9.20 -15.34
N LEU A 33 4.97 7.91 -15.20
CA LEU A 33 5.91 7.22 -16.09
C LEU A 33 5.36 7.09 -17.51
N GLY A 34 4.05 6.91 -17.68
CA GLY A 34 3.39 6.96 -18.99
C GLY A 34 3.58 8.31 -19.68
N ALA A 35 3.34 9.42 -18.97
CA ALA A 35 3.55 10.77 -19.50
C ALA A 35 5.03 11.10 -19.79
N ALA A 36 5.96 10.53 -19.02
CA ALA A 36 7.40 10.66 -19.28
C ALA A 36 7.87 9.77 -20.45
N GLY A 37 7.30 8.57 -20.59
CA GLY A 37 7.58 7.63 -21.68
C GLY A 37 7.17 8.16 -23.05
N GLU A 38 6.07 8.93 -23.12
CA GLU A 38 5.67 9.66 -24.33
C GLU A 38 6.74 10.67 -24.76
N ARG A 39 7.29 11.45 -23.81
CA ARG A 39 8.33 12.47 -24.07
C ARG A 39 9.71 11.91 -24.39
N ILE A 40 10.04 10.74 -23.87
CA ILE A 40 11.39 10.15 -23.97
C ILE A 40 11.47 9.08 -25.07
N MET A 41 10.40 8.30 -25.28
CA MET A 41 10.41 7.12 -26.15
C MET A 41 9.43 7.19 -27.33
N GLY A 42 8.67 8.28 -27.48
CA GLY A 42 7.82 8.48 -28.67
C GLY A 42 6.60 7.56 -28.76
N PHE A 43 6.14 7.00 -27.64
CA PHE A 43 4.91 6.21 -27.60
C PHE A 43 3.68 7.13 -27.73
N GLU A 44 3.14 7.27 -28.95
CA GLU A 44 2.05 8.20 -29.32
C GLU A 44 0.65 7.93 -28.69
N ASN A 45 0.49 6.98 -27.76
CA ASN A 45 -0.85 6.47 -27.39
C ASN A 45 -1.19 6.45 -25.89
N LEU A 46 -0.57 7.29 -25.06
CA LEU A 46 -1.01 7.47 -23.67
C LEU A 46 -1.37 8.93 -23.46
N THR A 47 -2.64 9.30 -23.70
CA THR A 47 -3.14 10.66 -23.40
C THR A 47 -2.68 11.09 -22.01
N PRO A 48 -1.87 12.16 -21.90
CA PRO A 48 -1.37 12.61 -20.60
C PRO A 48 -2.57 12.99 -19.73
N MET A 49 -2.60 12.45 -18.51
CA MET A 49 -3.66 12.76 -17.55
C MET A 49 -3.71 14.27 -17.29
N ASP A 50 -4.91 14.84 -17.31
CA ASP A 50 -5.13 16.26 -17.03
C ASP A 50 -4.51 16.62 -15.65
N PRO A 51 -3.64 17.64 -15.56
CA PRO A 51 -3.06 18.11 -14.30
C PRO A 51 -4.10 18.35 -13.20
N VAL A 52 -5.33 18.75 -13.56
CA VAL A 52 -6.43 18.91 -12.60
C VAL A 52 -6.87 17.57 -12.02
N GLN A 53 -6.98 16.52 -12.84
CA GLN A 53 -7.30 15.17 -12.39
C GLN A 53 -6.20 14.60 -11.50
N LEU A 54 -4.92 14.75 -11.89
CA LEU A 54 -3.79 14.32 -11.08
C LEU A 54 -3.79 15.00 -9.71
N ARG A 55 -4.01 16.32 -9.67
CA ARG A 55 -4.14 17.07 -8.42
C ARG A 55 -5.29 16.53 -7.57
N ASN A 56 -6.44 16.24 -8.16
CA ASN A 56 -7.60 15.73 -7.42
C ASN A 56 -7.31 14.35 -6.82
N ILE A 57 -6.62 13.47 -7.54
CA ILE A 57 -6.21 12.15 -7.03
C ILE A 57 -5.23 12.33 -5.87
N VAL A 58 -4.16 13.10 -6.04
CA VAL A 58 -3.19 13.38 -4.97
C VAL A 58 -3.88 13.98 -3.74
N THR A 59 -4.85 14.88 -3.95
CA THR A 59 -5.64 15.50 -2.88
C THR A 59 -6.49 14.45 -2.15
N LEU A 60 -7.14 13.52 -2.87
CA LEU A 60 -7.87 12.40 -2.27
C LEU A 60 -6.96 11.53 -1.39
N TYR A 61 -5.78 11.15 -1.89
CA TYR A 61 -4.80 10.39 -1.09
C TYR A 61 -4.33 11.17 0.14
N ALA A 62 -4.12 12.48 0.02
CA ALA A 62 -3.70 13.31 1.14
C ALA A 62 -4.80 13.48 2.21
N PHE A 63 -6.04 13.75 1.80
CA PHE A 63 -7.15 14.04 2.72
C PHE A 63 -7.80 12.80 3.33
N PHE A 64 -7.79 11.67 2.61
CA PHE A 64 -8.39 10.43 3.10
C PHE A 64 -7.35 9.35 3.39
N GLY A 65 -6.40 9.14 2.48
CA GLY A 65 -5.38 8.10 2.60
C GLY A 65 -4.47 8.30 3.82
N LEU A 66 -3.92 9.50 4.00
CA LEU A 66 -2.98 9.76 5.10
C LEU A 66 -3.65 9.66 6.48
N PRO A 67 -4.83 10.26 6.75
CA PRO A 67 -5.51 10.06 8.03
C PRO A 67 -5.84 8.60 8.33
N VAL A 68 -6.30 7.85 7.32
CA VAL A 68 -6.56 6.40 7.47
C VAL A 68 -5.28 5.67 7.85
N ALA A 69 -4.15 5.93 7.18
CA ALA A 69 -2.88 5.31 7.50
C ALA A 69 -2.41 5.64 8.92
N VAL A 70 -2.48 6.92 9.33
CA VAL A 70 -2.06 7.40 10.65
C VAL A 70 -2.91 6.83 11.80
N VAL A 71 -4.16 6.44 11.54
CA VAL A 71 -5.00 5.76 12.53
C VAL A 71 -4.80 4.25 12.50
N PHE A 72 -4.85 3.65 11.31
CA PHE A 72 -4.87 2.19 11.15
C PHE A 72 -3.53 1.55 11.49
N VAL A 73 -2.41 2.15 11.07
CA VAL A 73 -1.08 1.58 11.29
C VAL A 73 -0.71 1.53 12.78
N PRO A 74 -0.95 2.57 13.61
CA PRO A 74 -0.79 2.43 15.04
C PRO A 74 -1.78 1.44 15.68
N LEU A 75 -3.05 1.45 15.26
CA LEU A 75 -4.09 0.57 15.81
C LEU A 75 -3.74 -0.92 15.64
N VAL A 76 -3.25 -1.30 14.47
CA VAL A 76 -2.88 -2.69 14.16
C VAL A 76 -1.42 -2.98 14.49
N GLY A 77 -0.52 -2.05 14.22
CA GLY A 77 0.92 -2.23 14.39
C GLY A 77 1.38 -2.25 15.84
N TYR A 78 0.74 -1.49 16.73
CA TYR A 78 1.11 -1.47 18.16
C TYR A 78 0.92 -2.82 18.87
N PRO A 79 -0.22 -3.53 18.75
CA PRO A 79 -0.37 -4.85 19.36
C PRO A 79 0.58 -5.89 18.74
N ILE A 80 0.82 -5.84 17.43
CA ILE A 80 1.78 -6.71 16.74
C ILE A 80 3.19 -6.49 17.29
N TRP A 81 3.61 -5.23 17.41
CA TRP A 81 4.92 -4.86 17.96
C TRP A 81 5.09 -5.37 19.39
N LYS A 82 4.08 -5.12 20.25
CA LYS A 82 4.11 -5.56 21.66
C LYS A 82 4.21 -7.09 21.76
N ARG A 83 3.55 -7.82 20.86
CA ARG A 83 3.65 -9.28 20.79
C ARG A 83 5.03 -9.72 20.32
N ALA A 84 5.58 -9.10 19.27
CA ALA A 84 6.91 -9.40 18.76
C ALA A 84 8.00 -9.20 19.83
N GLU A 85 7.96 -8.10 20.58
CA GLU A 85 8.91 -7.85 21.68
C GLU A 85 8.86 -8.92 22.77
N ARG A 86 7.65 -9.38 23.15
CA ARG A 86 7.49 -10.46 24.15
C ARG A 86 8.15 -11.77 23.72
N HIS A 87 8.24 -12.01 22.41
CA HIS A 87 8.91 -13.18 21.83
C HIS A 87 10.39 -12.92 21.47
N GLY A 88 10.97 -11.79 21.89
CA GLY A 88 12.36 -11.44 21.58
C GLY A 88 12.59 -11.06 20.11
N GLN A 89 11.53 -10.85 19.34
CA GLN A 89 11.60 -10.57 17.91
C GLN A 89 11.87 -9.08 17.63
N THR A 90 13.05 -8.57 18.01
CA THR A 90 13.35 -7.12 17.94
C THR A 90 14.37 -6.74 16.87
N THR A 91 14.68 -7.65 15.95
CA THR A 91 15.67 -7.41 14.89
C THR A 91 15.04 -6.69 13.69
N LEU A 92 15.88 -6.03 12.89
CA LEU A 92 15.48 -5.41 11.62
C LEU A 92 14.77 -6.41 10.70
N ARG A 93 15.31 -7.64 10.60
CA ARG A 93 14.71 -8.72 9.80
C ARG A 93 13.28 -9.01 10.26
N ASN A 94 13.02 -9.09 11.56
CA ASN A 94 11.69 -9.37 12.07
C ASN A 94 10.71 -8.23 11.78
N ALA A 95 11.18 -6.98 11.81
CA ALA A 95 10.37 -5.83 11.44
C ALA A 95 9.99 -5.82 9.96
N LEU A 96 10.94 -6.13 9.07
CA LEU A 96 10.68 -6.33 7.64
C LEU A 96 9.64 -7.45 7.41
N TRP A 97 9.83 -8.60 8.06
CA TRP A 97 8.92 -9.73 7.91
C TRP A 97 7.52 -9.45 8.45
N ALA A 98 7.40 -8.85 9.63
CA ALA A 98 6.11 -8.50 10.21
C ALA A 98 5.37 -7.48 9.34
N GLY A 99 6.06 -6.42 8.91
CA GLY A 99 5.50 -5.43 8.00
C GLY A 99 5.08 -6.03 6.67
N GLY A 100 5.94 -6.84 6.05
CA GLY A 100 5.66 -7.49 4.76
C GLY A 100 4.49 -8.46 4.85
N LEU A 101 4.39 -9.23 5.92
CA LEU A 101 3.27 -10.16 6.15
C LEU A 101 1.94 -9.41 6.32
N VAL A 102 1.93 -8.29 7.07
CA VAL A 102 0.74 -7.43 7.17
C VAL A 102 0.37 -6.86 5.79
N GLY A 103 1.36 -6.38 5.03
CA GLY A 103 1.15 -5.90 3.67
C GLY A 103 0.56 -6.95 2.74
N LEU A 104 1.09 -8.18 2.76
CA LEU A 104 0.56 -9.30 1.98
C LEU A 104 -0.87 -9.66 2.38
N ILE A 105 -1.17 -9.71 3.68
CA ILE A 105 -2.54 -9.97 4.16
C ILE A 105 -3.51 -8.92 3.62
N LEU A 106 -3.13 -7.63 3.66
CA LEU A 106 -3.96 -6.55 3.12
C LEU A 106 -4.12 -6.67 1.61
N GLY A 107 -3.04 -6.98 0.88
CA GLY A 107 -3.08 -7.20 -0.57
C GLY A 107 -4.00 -8.35 -0.94
N PHE A 108 -3.90 -9.50 -0.26
CA PHE A 108 -4.79 -10.63 -0.49
C PHE A 108 -6.24 -10.34 -0.09
N ALA A 109 -6.48 -9.58 0.98
CA ALA A 109 -7.82 -9.16 1.37
C ALA A 109 -8.46 -8.26 0.29
N LEU A 110 -7.70 -7.32 -0.27
CA LEU A 110 -8.15 -6.49 -1.39
C LEU A 110 -8.42 -7.34 -2.65
N ALA A 111 -7.53 -8.29 -2.95
CA ALA A 111 -7.72 -9.18 -4.08
C ALA A 111 -8.98 -10.05 -3.93
N ALA A 112 -9.21 -10.60 -2.74
CA ALA A 112 -10.42 -11.35 -2.42
C ALA A 112 -11.68 -10.48 -2.51
N TYR A 113 -11.63 -9.23 -2.06
CA TYR A 113 -12.75 -8.29 -2.18
C TYR A 113 -13.13 -8.05 -3.65
N ILE A 114 -12.15 -7.75 -4.51
CA ILE A 114 -12.36 -7.55 -5.95
C ILE A 114 -12.93 -8.82 -6.59
N PHE A 115 -12.41 -9.99 -6.23
CA PHE A 115 -12.91 -11.27 -6.74
C PHE A 115 -14.37 -11.53 -6.35
N ILE A 116 -14.73 -11.34 -5.08
CA ILE A 116 -16.10 -11.51 -4.59
C ILE A 116 -17.05 -10.51 -5.28
N TYR A 117 -16.61 -9.27 -5.47
CA TYR A 117 -17.37 -8.25 -6.18
C TYR A 117 -17.59 -8.63 -7.66
N GLY A 118 -16.56 -9.19 -8.32
CA GLY A 118 -16.67 -9.76 -9.66
C GLY A 118 -17.72 -10.89 -9.74
N LEU A 119 -17.70 -11.84 -8.79
CA LEU A 119 -18.70 -12.92 -8.73
C LEU A 119 -20.14 -12.40 -8.53
N GLN A 120 -20.33 -11.39 -7.68
CA GLN A 120 -21.64 -10.77 -7.49
C GLN A 120 -22.14 -10.09 -8.77
N THR A 121 -21.23 -9.51 -9.53
CA THR A 121 -21.52 -8.84 -10.79
C THR A 121 -21.90 -9.85 -11.88
N MET A 122 -21.15 -10.94 -12.01
CA MET A 122 -21.47 -12.06 -12.91
C MET A 122 -22.85 -12.66 -12.65
N ALA A 123 -23.28 -12.70 -11.38
CA ALA A 123 -24.58 -13.23 -10.99
C ALA A 123 -25.76 -12.27 -11.26
N ASN A 124 -25.49 -11.01 -11.64
CA ASN A 124 -26.52 -10.01 -11.88
C ASN A 124 -26.74 -9.76 -13.39
N PRO A 125 -27.85 -10.27 -13.99
CA PRO A 125 -28.12 -10.15 -15.41
C PRO A 125 -28.41 -8.71 -15.90
N ASN A 126 -28.58 -7.75 -14.98
CA ASN A 126 -28.77 -6.34 -15.30
C ASN A 126 -27.48 -5.51 -15.15
N ALA A 127 -26.36 -6.13 -14.76
CA ALA A 127 -25.09 -5.44 -14.63
C ALA A 127 -24.36 -5.43 -15.98
N SER A 128 -24.32 -4.28 -16.66
CA SER A 128 -23.42 -4.06 -17.80
C SER A 128 -22.18 -3.32 -17.33
N PHE A 129 -21.03 -4.00 -17.29
CA PHE A 129 -19.72 -3.38 -17.05
C PHE A 129 -18.93 -3.28 -18.34
N ASP A 130 -19.31 -2.32 -19.18
CA ASP A 130 -18.50 -1.84 -20.30
C ASP A 130 -17.63 -0.67 -19.80
N SER A 131 -16.80 -0.92 -18.78
CA SER A 131 -15.97 0.15 -18.24
C SER A 131 -14.70 -0.37 -17.58
N TRP A 132 -13.58 0.12 -18.10
CA TRP A 132 -12.29 0.22 -17.42
C TRP A 132 -12.50 0.71 -15.97
N THR A 133 -12.56 -0.21 -15.02
CA THR A 133 -12.72 0.13 -13.60
C THR A 133 -11.34 -0.03 -12.97
N TYR A 134 -10.75 1.08 -12.54
CA TYR A 134 -9.40 1.13 -11.94
C TYR A 134 -8.25 0.67 -12.84
N GLY A 135 -8.38 0.78 -14.17
CA GLY A 135 -7.30 0.44 -15.10
C GLY A 135 -7.18 -1.04 -15.46
N TYR A 136 -8.10 -1.89 -14.98
CA TYR A 136 -8.14 -3.31 -15.35
C TYR A 136 -9.11 -3.53 -16.50
N GLN A 137 -8.69 -4.37 -17.45
CA GLN A 137 -9.59 -4.91 -18.46
C GLN A 137 -10.35 -6.09 -17.82
N THR A 138 -11.64 -5.88 -17.54
CA THR A 138 -12.57 -6.92 -17.10
C THR A 138 -13.16 -7.62 -18.33
N MET A 139 -13.54 -8.89 -18.17
CA MET A 139 -14.42 -9.59 -19.11
C MET A 139 -15.85 -9.05 -19.00
N ASP A 140 -16.71 -9.33 -19.98
CA ASP A 140 -18.11 -8.90 -20.02
C ASP A 140 -18.93 -9.36 -18.80
N ASP A 141 -18.46 -10.40 -18.11
CA ASP A 141 -19.05 -10.95 -16.88
C ASP A 141 -18.55 -10.25 -15.59
N GLY A 142 -17.70 -9.23 -15.71
CA GLY A 142 -17.13 -8.49 -14.58
C GLY A 142 -15.91 -9.15 -13.93
N MET A 143 -15.43 -10.29 -14.44
CA MET A 143 -14.24 -10.96 -13.93
C MET A 143 -12.95 -10.33 -14.48
N PRO A 144 -11.83 -10.34 -13.72
CA PRO A 144 -10.55 -9.89 -14.27
C PRO A 144 -10.09 -10.78 -15.43
N THR A 145 -9.59 -10.19 -16.51
CA THR A 145 -8.88 -10.91 -17.57
C THR A 145 -7.58 -11.52 -17.06
N VAL A 146 -6.90 -12.37 -17.85
CA VAL A 146 -5.56 -12.88 -17.51
C VAL A 146 -4.57 -11.74 -17.22
N LEU A 147 -4.63 -10.65 -17.99
CA LEU A 147 -3.86 -9.44 -17.73
C LEU A 147 -4.33 -8.75 -16.44
N GLY A 148 -5.64 -8.65 -16.21
CA GLY A 148 -6.19 -8.12 -14.95
C GLY A 148 -5.67 -8.86 -13.71
N TRP A 149 -5.62 -10.19 -13.75
CA TRP A 149 -5.04 -11.01 -12.68
C TRP A 149 -3.54 -10.77 -12.48
N SER A 150 -2.79 -10.52 -13.56
CA SER A 150 -1.36 -10.22 -13.45
C SER A 150 -1.10 -8.88 -12.75
N PHE A 151 -1.90 -7.84 -13.05
CA PHE A 151 -1.86 -6.57 -12.34
C PHE A 151 -2.24 -6.75 -10.87
N GLN A 152 -3.28 -7.53 -10.60
CA GLN A 152 -3.72 -7.78 -9.23
C GLN A 152 -2.67 -8.52 -8.39
N LEU A 153 -1.97 -9.50 -8.96
CA LEU A 153 -0.83 -10.15 -8.31
C LEU A 153 0.32 -9.17 -8.06
N MET A 154 0.58 -8.28 -9.02
CA MET A 154 1.57 -7.23 -8.86
C MET A 154 1.21 -6.27 -7.71
N ASP A 155 -0.06 -5.91 -7.54
CA ASP A 155 -0.52 -5.09 -6.41
C ASP A 155 -0.35 -5.79 -5.07
N VAL A 156 -0.59 -7.11 -5.00
CA VAL A 156 -0.31 -7.88 -3.78
C VAL A 156 1.18 -7.81 -3.44
N VAL A 157 2.05 -7.97 -4.45
CA VAL A 157 3.51 -7.86 -4.27
C VAL A 157 3.89 -6.46 -3.79
N PHE A 158 3.40 -5.41 -4.45
CA PHE A 158 3.69 -4.03 -4.05
C PHE A 158 3.16 -3.70 -2.65
N THR A 159 1.99 -4.18 -2.28
CA THR A 159 1.46 -4.01 -0.92
C THR A 159 2.34 -4.73 0.10
N GLY A 160 2.85 -5.92 -0.22
CA GLY A 160 3.84 -6.63 0.59
C GLY A 160 5.14 -5.86 0.76
N VAL A 161 5.69 -5.31 -0.33
CA VAL A 161 6.90 -4.47 -0.30
C VAL A 161 6.68 -3.20 0.52
N THR A 162 5.55 -2.52 0.33
CA THR A 162 5.14 -1.35 1.11
C THR A 162 5.08 -1.67 2.60
N GLY A 163 4.45 -2.78 2.96
CA GLY A 163 4.39 -3.27 4.34
C GLY A 163 5.78 -3.51 4.93
N ALA A 164 6.67 -4.17 4.17
CA ALA A 164 8.03 -4.43 4.62
C ALA A 164 8.82 -3.13 4.88
N LEU A 165 8.76 -2.18 3.93
CA LEU A 165 9.43 -0.89 4.05
C LEU A 165 8.85 -0.03 5.18
N ALA A 166 7.53 -0.07 5.40
CA ALA A 166 6.89 0.56 6.54
C ALA A 166 7.37 -0.06 7.87
N GLY A 167 7.48 -1.39 7.94
CA GLY A 167 8.04 -2.10 9.11
C GLY A 167 9.50 -1.74 9.38
N LEU A 168 10.32 -1.62 8.33
CA LEU A 168 11.70 -1.14 8.41
C LEU A 168 11.76 0.28 8.97
N ALA A 169 10.96 1.20 8.43
CA ALA A 169 10.90 2.59 8.87
C ALA A 169 10.48 2.72 10.34
N ALA A 170 9.54 1.88 10.76
CA ALA A 170 9.11 1.81 12.14
C ALA A 170 10.28 1.44 13.06
N TRP A 171 11.00 0.37 12.71
CA TRP A 171 12.13 -0.11 13.49
C TRP A 171 13.30 0.89 13.53
N THR A 172 13.65 1.51 12.40
CA THR A 172 14.77 2.46 12.33
C THR A 172 14.52 3.69 13.20
N VAL A 173 13.30 4.26 13.16
CA VAL A 173 12.94 5.41 13.99
C VAL A 173 12.93 5.03 15.47
N ALA A 174 12.31 3.91 15.83
CA ALA A 174 12.28 3.46 17.22
C ALA A 174 13.67 3.16 17.78
N ALA A 175 14.53 2.50 17.00
CA ALA A 175 15.92 2.22 17.37
C ALA A 175 16.73 3.51 17.56
N THR A 176 16.59 4.47 16.64
CA THR A 176 17.28 5.77 16.71
C THR A 176 16.84 6.56 17.94
N MET A 177 15.54 6.62 18.24
CA MET A 177 15.05 7.33 19.43
C MET A 177 15.52 6.69 20.73
N ASN A 178 15.56 5.35 20.81
CA ASN A 178 16.08 4.70 22.00
C ASN A 178 17.59 4.91 22.19
N ARG A 179 18.38 4.90 21.11
CA ARG A 179 19.82 5.23 21.17
C ARG A 179 20.06 6.66 21.66
N ARG A 180 19.24 7.62 21.22
CA ARG A 180 19.32 9.01 21.71
C ARG A 180 18.94 9.14 23.19
N ARG A 181 18.03 8.29 23.68
CA ARG A 181 17.58 8.29 25.08
C ARG A 181 18.60 7.64 26.02
N ASN A 182 19.28 6.60 25.55
CA ASN A 182 20.33 5.89 26.27
C ASN A 182 21.63 5.94 25.46
N PRO A 183 22.33 7.08 25.44
CA PRO A 183 23.66 7.16 24.86
C PRO A 183 24.62 6.40 25.79
N GLU A 184 24.91 5.16 25.42
CA GLU A 184 26.10 4.45 25.94
C GLU A 184 27.37 5.01 25.29
#